data_AF-A0A957AS77-F1
#
_entry.id   AF-A0A957AS77-F1
#
_cell.length_a   1.000
_cell.length_b   1.000
_cell.length_c   1.000
_cell.angle_alpha   90.00
_cell.angle_beta   90.00
_cell.angle_gamma   90.00
#
_symmetry.space_group_name_H-M   'P 1'
#
loop_
_entity.id
_entity.type
_entity.pdbx_description
1 polymer ?
#
loop_
_entity_poly.entity_id
_entity_poly.type
_entity_poly.pdbx_seq_one_letter_code
_entity_poly.pdbx_strand_id
1 'polypeptide(L)'
;EFYRRLAATDSLPVTSQPSPGDFASTYRRLAATDPDILSIHMTSGLSGTFNSAQAGASLVPEANVTLVDTKTLSVAAGWQVEAAARAVKAGWSKEQILALLARIGEASNSLYTLEELKYLIHGGRISHMKGLIGSILNIKPMIGVEKVNG
;
A
#
# COMPACT_ATOMS: atom_id res chain seq x y z
N GLU A 1 -7.41 -11.62 17.68
CA GLU A 1 -8.32 -10.61 18.23
C GLU A 1 -9.28 -10.03 17.19
N PHE A 2 -8.78 -9.45 16.08
CA PHE A 2 -9.60 -8.84 15.01
C PHE A 2 -10.77 -9.70 14.54
N TYR A 3 -10.53 -10.94 14.09
CA TYR A 3 -11.60 -11.82 13.60
C TYR A 3 -12.67 -12.17 14.64
N ARG A 4 -12.29 -12.24 15.92
CA ARG A 4 -13.24 -12.47 17.01
C ARG A 4 -14.19 -11.28 17.16
N ARG A 5 -13.67 -10.05 17.06
CA ARG A 5 -14.48 -8.83 17.09
C ARG A 5 -15.36 -8.72 15.85
N LEU A 6 -14.81 -9.00 14.67
CA LEU A 6 -15.56 -9.01 13.41
C LEU A 6 -16.77 -9.94 13.45
N ALA A 7 -16.60 -11.13 14.03
CA ALA A 7 -17.69 -12.10 14.19
C ALA A 7 -18.73 -11.70 15.24
N ALA A 8 -18.40 -10.78 16.14
CA ALA A 8 -19.26 -10.34 17.25
C ALA A 8 -19.93 -8.97 17.03
N THR A 9 -19.64 -8.30 15.90
CA THR A 9 -20.19 -6.97 15.57
C THR A 9 -21.13 -7.05 14.37
N ASP A 10 -22.29 -6.41 14.46
CA ASP A 10 -23.27 -6.36 13.36
C ASP A 10 -22.87 -5.42 12.21
N SER A 11 -22.00 -4.45 12.49
CA SER A 11 -21.48 -3.51 11.49
C SER A 11 -20.19 -4.01 10.87
N LEU A 12 -20.08 -3.92 9.54
CA LEU A 12 -18.80 -4.16 8.86
C LEU A 12 -17.78 -3.06 9.21
N PRO A 13 -16.50 -3.41 9.42
CA PRO A 13 -15.48 -2.43 9.76
C PRO A 13 -15.11 -1.57 8.55
N VAL A 14 -14.72 -0.33 8.83
CA VAL A 14 -14.11 0.58 7.87
C VAL A 14 -12.63 0.79 8.22
N THR A 15 -11.83 1.15 7.21
CA THR A 15 -10.43 1.54 7.37
C THR A 15 -10.25 3.00 6.99
N SER A 16 -9.29 3.65 7.64
CA SER A 16 -8.83 4.99 7.27
C SER A 16 -7.36 4.94 6.86
N GLN A 17 -6.98 5.78 5.91
CA GLN A 17 -5.57 6.07 5.65
C GLN A 17 -4.98 6.93 6.78
N PRO A 18 -3.65 6.92 6.98
CA PRO A 18 -2.98 7.90 7.83
C PRO A 18 -3.19 9.32 7.29
N SER A 19 -3.18 10.31 8.18
CA SER A 19 -3.30 11.71 7.78
C SER A 19 -1.97 12.24 7.20
N PRO A 20 -1.99 13.29 6.36
CA PRO A 20 -0.77 14.00 5.99
C PRO A 20 0.03 14.51 7.19
N GLY A 21 -0.65 14.87 8.29
CA GLY A 21 -0.01 15.32 9.53
C GLY A 21 0.79 14.22 10.24
N ASP A 22 0.31 12.98 10.21
CA ASP A 22 1.04 11.82 10.76
C ASP A 22 2.33 11.56 9.97
N PHE A 23 2.25 11.67 8.64
CA PHE A 23 3.42 11.57 7.77
C PHE A 23 4.41 12.72 8.01
N ALA A 24 3.92 13.97 8.02
CA ALA A 24 4.77 15.13 8.28
C ALA A 24 5.49 15.03 9.64
N SER A 25 4.79 14.60 10.68
CA SER A 25 5.38 14.41 12.01
C SER A 25 6.45 13.32 11.99
N THR A 26 6.21 12.22 11.27
CA THR A 26 7.17 11.12 11.11
C THR A 26 8.40 11.57 10.32
N TYR A 27 8.23 12.22 9.18
CA TYR A 27 9.34 12.69 8.35
C TYR A 27 10.19 13.74 9.06
N ARG A 28 9.57 14.70 9.75
CA ARG A 28 10.31 15.70 10.54
C ARG A 28 11.18 15.05 11.61
N ARG A 29 10.66 14.03 12.29
CA ARG A 29 11.41 13.28 13.31
C ARG A 29 12.59 12.52 12.70
N LEU A 30 12.39 11.87 11.55
CA LEU A 30 13.46 11.12 10.87
C LEU A 30 14.53 12.04 10.28
N ALA A 31 14.12 13.17 9.69
CA ALA A 31 15.02 14.15 9.08
C ALA A 31 15.96 14.83 10.09
N ALA A 32 15.61 14.82 11.38
CA ALA A 32 16.50 15.28 12.44
C ALA A 32 17.78 14.43 12.58
N THR A 33 17.76 13.18 12.12
CA THR A 33 18.93 12.28 12.12
C THR A 33 19.47 12.00 10.73
N ASP A 34 18.58 11.78 9.76
CA ASP A 34 18.92 11.55 8.36
C ASP A 34 17.82 12.13 7.48
N PRO A 35 18.09 13.21 6.71
CA PRO A 35 17.10 13.85 5.86
C PRO A 35 16.69 12.99 4.66
N ASP A 36 17.51 12.01 4.24
CA ASP A 36 17.21 11.15 3.11
C ASP A 36 16.27 10.01 3.52
N ILE A 37 14.99 10.10 3.12
CA ILE A 37 13.96 9.16 3.55
C ILE A 37 13.39 8.44 2.33
N LEU A 38 13.49 7.11 2.30
CA LEU A 38 12.78 6.27 1.33
C LEU A 38 11.45 5.79 1.93
N SER A 39 10.33 6.34 1.46
CA SER A 39 9.00 6.04 1.98
C SER A 39 8.18 5.19 1.00
N ILE A 40 7.98 3.92 1.35
CA ILE A 40 7.39 2.90 0.47
C ILE A 40 5.97 2.56 0.95
N HIS A 41 4.99 2.60 0.05
CA HIS A 41 3.57 2.46 0.41
C HIS A 41 2.82 1.47 -0.47
N MET A 42 1.73 0.92 0.07
CA MET A 42 0.75 0.16 -0.72
C MET A 42 0.23 0.97 -1.91
N THR A 43 -0.32 0.27 -2.89
CA THR A 43 -0.85 0.86 -4.12
C THR A 43 -1.74 2.08 -3.87
N SER A 44 -1.46 3.16 -4.61
CA SER A 44 -2.33 4.33 -4.67
C SER A 44 -3.70 4.03 -5.30
N GLY A 45 -3.80 2.96 -6.10
CA GLY A 45 -5.04 2.55 -6.75
C GLY A 45 -6.11 2.00 -5.79
N LEU A 46 -5.76 1.62 -4.56
CA LEU A 46 -6.71 1.07 -3.57
C LEU A 46 -6.84 1.90 -2.28
N SER A 47 -5.91 2.84 -2.07
CA SER A 47 -5.82 3.63 -0.84
C SER A 47 -5.18 4.99 -1.08
N GLY A 48 -5.72 6.04 -0.48
CA GLY A 48 -5.13 7.37 -0.50
C GLY A 48 -3.87 7.52 0.35
N THR A 49 -3.35 6.43 0.93
CA THR A 49 -2.15 6.46 1.80
C THR A 49 -0.93 7.06 1.10
N PHE A 50 -0.69 6.71 -0.17
CA PHE A 50 0.41 7.30 -0.95
C PHE A 50 0.22 8.82 -1.14
N ASN A 51 -1.01 9.27 -1.39
CA ASN A 51 -1.32 10.69 -1.53
C ASN A 51 -1.17 11.44 -0.20
N SER A 52 -1.60 10.84 0.91
CA SER A 52 -1.34 11.38 2.26
C SER A 52 0.15 11.53 2.54
N ALA A 53 0.95 10.54 2.14
CA ALA A 53 2.40 10.56 2.30
C ALA A 53 3.04 11.69 1.47
N GLN A 54 2.61 11.87 0.22
CA GLN A 54 3.08 12.96 -0.64
C GLN A 54 2.72 14.33 -0.03
N ALA A 55 1.47 14.51 0.40
CA ALA A 55 1.05 15.73 1.07
C ALA A 55 1.84 15.99 2.36
N GLY A 56 2.10 14.96 3.16
CA GLY A 56 2.91 15.06 4.38
C GLY A 56 4.37 15.45 4.10
N ALA A 57 4.97 14.93 3.02
CA ALA A 57 6.31 15.30 2.59
C ALA A 57 6.39 16.79 2.19
N SER A 58 5.38 17.31 1.49
CA SER A 58 5.31 18.74 1.13
C SER A 58 5.26 19.69 2.33
N LEU A 59 4.88 19.20 3.52
CA LEU A 59 4.84 19.99 4.76
C LEU A 59 6.18 20.00 5.53
N VAL A 60 7.19 19.28 5.03
CA VAL A 60 8.49 19.09 5.69
C VAL A 60 9.61 19.25 4.66
N PRO A 61 9.86 20.46 4.14
CA PRO A 61 10.85 20.70 3.09
C PRO A 61 12.29 20.35 3.50
N GLU A 62 12.57 20.28 4.80
CA GLU A 62 13.85 19.81 5.35
C GLU A 62 14.07 18.29 5.21
N ALA A 63 13.02 17.52 4.91
CA ALA A 63 13.11 16.08 4.65
C ALA A 63 13.17 15.79 3.15
N ASN A 64 14.25 15.17 2.68
CA ASN A 64 14.41 14.72 1.30
C ASN A 64 13.70 13.37 1.08
N VAL A 65 12.37 13.39 1.07
CA VAL A 65 11.54 12.19 0.97
C VAL A 65 11.42 11.71 -0.48
N THR A 66 11.91 10.50 -0.74
CA THR A 66 11.63 9.75 -1.98
C THR A 66 10.47 8.80 -1.73
N LEU A 67 9.33 9.04 -2.39
CA LEU A 67 8.13 8.21 -2.26
C LEU A 67 8.08 7.11 -3.31
N VAL A 68 7.69 5.90 -2.90
CA VAL A 68 7.51 4.73 -3.78
C VAL A 68 6.10 4.19 -3.64
N ASP A 69 5.36 4.18 -4.75
CA ASP A 69 4.11 3.46 -4.89
C ASP A 69 4.43 2.03 -5.34
N THR A 70 4.16 1.04 -4.48
CA THR A 70 4.50 -0.36 -4.76
C THR A 70 3.66 -1.00 -5.87
N LYS A 71 2.56 -0.36 -6.30
CA LYS A 71 1.55 -0.92 -7.24
C LYS A 71 1.02 -2.30 -6.82
N THR A 72 1.11 -2.61 -5.52
CA THR A 72 0.61 -3.85 -4.94
C THR A 72 0.22 -3.64 -3.47
N LEU A 73 -0.12 -4.71 -2.77
CA LEU A 73 -0.49 -4.67 -1.36
C LEU A 73 0.00 -5.92 -0.62
N SER A 74 -0.21 -5.95 0.70
CA SER A 74 0.12 -7.09 1.54
C SER A 74 1.60 -7.51 1.39
N VAL A 75 1.88 -8.80 1.41
CA VAL A 75 3.22 -9.40 1.41
C VAL A 75 4.07 -8.94 0.22
N ALA A 76 3.48 -8.76 -0.97
CA ALA A 76 4.21 -8.29 -2.15
C ALA A 76 4.76 -6.86 -1.98
N ALA A 77 4.03 -5.98 -1.28
CA ALA A 77 4.54 -4.66 -0.90
C ALA A 77 5.60 -4.79 0.20
N GLY A 78 5.41 -5.74 1.14
CA GLY A 78 6.39 -6.07 2.17
C GLY A 78 7.75 -6.53 1.61
N TRP A 79 7.76 -7.32 0.54
CA TRP A 79 9.01 -7.74 -0.12
C TRP A 79 9.80 -6.56 -0.67
N GLN A 80 9.12 -5.54 -1.21
CA GLN A 80 9.79 -4.31 -1.65
C GLN A 80 10.43 -3.56 -0.47
N VAL A 81 9.71 -3.44 0.66
CA VAL A 81 10.25 -2.81 1.87
C VAL A 81 11.46 -3.59 2.42
N GLU A 82 11.36 -4.91 2.51
CA GLU A 82 12.44 -5.75 3.02
C GLU A 82 13.68 -5.69 2.11
N ALA A 83 13.49 -5.73 0.80
CA ALA A 83 14.58 -5.62 -0.16
C ALA A 83 15.27 -4.24 -0.09
N ALA A 84 14.49 -3.15 0.03
CA ALA A 84 15.06 -1.82 0.24
C ALA A 84 15.91 -1.76 1.50
N ALA A 85 15.39 -2.23 2.64
CA ALA A 85 16.11 -2.21 3.91
C ALA A 85 17.43 -3.00 3.85
N ARG A 86 17.41 -4.18 3.21
CA ARG A 86 18.62 -5.00 3.00
C ARG A 86 19.63 -4.30 2.08
N ALA A 87 19.18 -3.67 1.01
CA ALA A 87 20.04 -2.95 0.07
C ALA A 87 20.66 -1.69 0.69
N VAL A 88 19.90 -0.92 1.48
CA VAL A 88 20.41 0.21 2.27
C VAL A 88 21.53 -0.26 3.21
N LYS A 89 21.29 -1.36 3.96
CA LYS A 89 22.31 -1.94 4.86
C LYS A 89 23.56 -2.41 4.12
N ALA A 90 23.41 -2.82 2.85
CA ALA A 90 24.51 -3.22 1.98
C ALA A 90 25.21 -2.04 1.28
N GLY A 91 24.81 -0.79 1.55
CA GLY A 91 25.43 0.41 0.99
C GLY A 91 25.07 0.68 -0.48
N TRP A 92 23.95 0.16 -0.96
CA TRP A 92 23.49 0.43 -2.33
C TRP A 92 23.04 1.88 -2.50
N SER A 93 23.21 2.44 -3.71
CA SER A 93 22.69 3.77 -4.01
C SER A 93 21.17 3.78 -4.10
N LYS A 94 20.57 4.96 -3.91
CA LYS A 94 19.12 5.15 -4.04
C LYS A 94 18.60 4.67 -5.39
N GLU A 95 19.30 4.98 -6.48
CA GLU A 95 18.93 4.62 -7.84
C GLU A 95 18.92 3.10 -8.05
N GLN A 96 19.92 2.40 -7.48
CA GLN A 96 19.99 0.94 -7.50
C GLN A 96 18.83 0.32 -6.72
N ILE A 97 18.49 0.91 -5.58
CA ILE A 97 17.35 0.46 -4.76
C ILE A 97 16.05 0.65 -5.53
N LEU A 98 15.80 1.83 -6.11
CA LEU A 98 14.58 2.09 -6.89
C LEU A 98 14.44 1.14 -8.07
N ALA A 99 15.53 0.84 -8.79
CA ALA A 99 15.54 -0.16 -9.86
C ALA A 99 15.23 -1.58 -9.34
N LEU A 100 15.76 -1.96 -8.17
CA LEU A 100 15.44 -3.23 -7.52
C LEU A 100 13.95 -3.32 -7.17
N LEU A 101 13.36 -2.26 -6.60
CA LEU A 101 11.95 -2.24 -6.22
C LEU A 101 11.04 -2.38 -7.44
N ALA A 102 11.36 -1.68 -8.54
CA ALA A 102 10.63 -1.82 -9.80
C ALA A 102 10.64 -3.28 -10.31
N ARG A 103 11.82 -3.93 -10.31
CA ARG A 103 11.96 -5.34 -10.72
C ARG A 103 11.16 -6.29 -9.83
N ILE A 104 11.14 -6.04 -8.52
CA ILE A 104 10.32 -6.84 -7.58
C ILE A 104 8.83 -6.65 -7.89
N GLY A 105 8.38 -5.41 -8.10
CA GLY A 105 7.00 -5.11 -8.48
C GLY A 105 6.57 -5.81 -9.78
N GLU A 106 7.41 -5.77 -10.81
CA GLU A 106 7.20 -6.47 -12.08
C GLU A 106 7.08 -7.99 -11.87
N ALA A 107 7.99 -8.58 -11.10
CA ALA A 107 8.02 -10.02 -10.83
C ALA A 107 6.93 -10.51 -9.85
N SER A 108 6.28 -9.63 -9.09
CA SER A 108 5.36 -10.01 -8.01
C SER A 108 3.90 -9.97 -8.44
N ASN A 109 3.21 -11.11 -8.44
CA ASN A 109 1.77 -11.17 -8.70
C ASN A 109 1.00 -11.45 -7.40
N SER A 110 0.00 -10.62 -7.10
CA SER A 110 -0.95 -10.88 -6.02
C SER A 110 -2.19 -11.52 -6.62
N LEU A 111 -2.50 -12.75 -6.24
CA LEU A 111 -3.72 -13.45 -6.61
C LEU A 111 -4.40 -13.98 -5.34
N TYR A 112 -5.69 -13.71 -5.19
CA TYR A 112 -6.48 -14.17 -4.06
C TYR A 112 -7.93 -14.41 -4.45
N THR A 113 -8.66 -15.14 -3.61
CA THR A 113 -10.11 -15.27 -3.70
C THR A 113 -10.72 -14.91 -2.35
N LEU A 114 -12.02 -14.61 -2.35
CA LEU A 114 -12.77 -14.25 -1.16
C LEU A 114 -13.95 -15.19 -1.02
N GLU A 115 -14.25 -15.56 0.22
CA GLU A 115 -15.47 -16.30 0.53
C GLU A 115 -16.71 -15.43 0.31
N GLU A 116 -16.64 -14.16 0.73
CA GLU A 116 -17.73 -13.21 0.62
C GLU A 116 -17.26 -11.88 0.05
N LEU A 117 -17.93 -11.38 -1.00
CA LEU A 117 -17.62 -10.09 -1.62
C LEU A 117 -18.16 -8.88 -0.86
N LYS A 118 -19.02 -9.09 0.16
CA LYS A 118 -19.66 -8.02 0.95
C LYS A 118 -18.66 -7.02 1.54
N TYR A 119 -17.46 -7.49 1.91
CA TYR A 119 -16.40 -6.65 2.47
C TYR A 119 -15.81 -5.67 1.45
N LEU A 120 -15.64 -6.10 0.19
CA LEU A 120 -15.15 -5.22 -0.89
C LEU A 120 -16.20 -4.19 -1.30
N ILE A 121 -17.47 -4.59 -1.30
CA ILE A 121 -18.61 -3.71 -1.57
C ILE A 121 -18.70 -2.64 -0.47
N HIS A 122 -18.76 -3.07 0.79
CA HIS A 122 -18.86 -2.17 1.93
C HIS A 122 -17.66 -1.22 2.02
N GLY A 123 -16.46 -1.73 1.78
CA GLY A 123 -15.24 -0.92 1.74
C GLY A 123 -15.12 -0.03 0.50
N GLY A 124 -15.99 -0.13 -0.50
CA GLY A 124 -15.94 0.66 -1.73
C GLY A 124 -14.83 0.27 -2.72
N ARG A 125 -14.10 -0.84 -2.48
CA ARG A 125 -13.01 -1.31 -3.35
C ARG A 125 -13.50 -2.18 -4.51
N ILE A 126 -14.79 -2.56 -4.51
CA ILE A 126 -15.42 -3.33 -5.59
C ILE A 126 -15.43 -2.60 -6.94
N SER A 127 -15.46 -1.26 -6.95
CA SER A 127 -15.45 -0.44 -8.17
C SER A 127 -14.17 -0.61 -9.00
N HIS A 128 -13.06 -0.99 -8.36
CA HIS A 128 -11.80 -1.31 -9.03
C HIS A 128 -11.83 -2.67 -9.73
N MET A 129 -12.86 -3.49 -9.46
CA MET A 129 -13.03 -4.81 -10.05
C MET A 129 -14.07 -4.78 -11.18
N LYS A 130 -13.59 -4.47 -12.38
CA LYS A 130 -14.41 -4.41 -13.60
C LYS A 130 -15.23 -5.70 -13.76
N GLY A 131 -16.53 -5.56 -14.02
CA GLY A 131 -17.41 -6.67 -14.42
C GLY A 131 -18.08 -7.47 -13.29
N LEU A 132 -17.85 -7.13 -12.01
CA LEU A 132 -18.40 -7.93 -10.88
C LEU A 132 -19.70 -7.38 -10.26
N ILE A 133 -20.25 -6.27 -10.78
CA ILE A 133 -21.39 -5.56 -10.16
C ILE A 133 -22.75 -6.29 -10.36
N GLY A 134 -22.85 -7.28 -11.25
CA GLY A 134 -24.16 -7.77 -11.73
C GLY A 134 -24.55 -9.24 -11.52
N SER A 135 -23.63 -10.19 -11.28
CA SER A 135 -23.94 -11.61 -11.63
C SER A 135 -23.32 -12.73 -10.78
N ILE A 136 -22.84 -12.48 -9.56
CA ILE A 136 -22.02 -13.47 -8.81
C ILE A 136 -22.79 -14.14 -7.66
N LEU A 137 -24.01 -14.60 -7.91
CA LEU A 137 -24.59 -15.63 -7.05
C LEU A 137 -23.88 -16.96 -7.40
N ASN A 138 -22.95 -17.40 -6.55
CA ASN A 138 -22.23 -18.70 -6.57
C ASN A 138 -20.92 -18.83 -7.37
N ILE A 139 -20.25 -17.74 -7.77
CA ILE A 139 -18.89 -17.81 -8.37
C ILE A 139 -17.85 -17.29 -7.37
N LYS A 140 -16.72 -18.01 -7.23
CA LYS A 140 -15.55 -17.55 -6.46
C LYS A 140 -14.51 -16.92 -7.40
N PRO A 141 -14.48 -15.60 -7.57
CA PRO A 141 -13.56 -14.97 -8.51
C PRO A 141 -12.10 -15.10 -8.01
N MET A 142 -11.18 -15.23 -8.96
CA MET A 142 -9.76 -14.98 -8.73
C MET A 142 -9.50 -13.50 -8.98
N ILE A 143 -8.96 -12.83 -7.97
CA ILE A 143 -8.76 -11.39 -7.91
C ILE A 143 -7.27 -11.12 -7.96
N GLY A 144 -6.87 -10.17 -8.81
CA GLY A 144 -5.52 -9.66 -8.87
C GLY A 144 -5.47 -8.14 -8.68
N VAL A 145 -4.26 -7.62 -8.54
CA VAL A 145 -3.96 -6.18 -8.54
C VAL A 145 -3.41 -5.83 -9.93
N GLU A 146 -3.88 -4.74 -10.52
CA GLU A 146 -3.48 -4.35 -11.88
C GLU A 146 -2.08 -3.73 -11.83
N LYS A 147 -1.23 -4.02 -12.82
CA LYS A 147 0.21 -3.75 -12.71
C LYS A 147 0.61 -2.28 -12.89
N VAL A 148 -0.26 -1.45 -13.47
CA VAL A 148 0.08 -0.09 -13.92
C VAL A 148 -0.47 0.94 -12.94
N ASN A 149 -1.76 0.85 -12.67
CA ASN A 149 -2.56 1.71 -11.81
C ASN A 149 -2.71 1.13 -10.41
N GLY A 150 -2.50 -0.19 -10.24
CA GLY A 150 -2.48 -0.86 -8.95
C GLY A 150 -3.86 -1.24 -8.46
#